data_AF-A0AAD7JH95-F1
#
_entry.id   AF-A0AAD7JH95-F1
#
_cell.length_a   1.000
_cell.length_b   1.000
_cell.length_c   1.000
_cell.angle_alpha   90.00
_cell.angle_beta   90.00
_cell.angle_gamma   90.00
#
_symmetry.space_group_name_H-M   'P 1'
#
loop_
_entity.id
_entity.type
_entity.pdbx_description
1 polymer ?
#
loop_
_entity_poly.entity_id
_entity_poly.type
_entity_poly.pdbx_seq_one_letter_code
_entity_poly.pdbx_strand_id
1 'polypeptide(L)'
;MGLISTDVALANCPIFRRRINVYHSAVARFYAPSDLGGAGGMYSERIRSNPNWHGYARRDTVLIDVNGPVMRGLVIGRVLLFFSFTFSDRDYKCALVRWFVPVGDAPDPDTGMWVVEPELQGREPSLAIVKIDAVACAAHLIGVYGPAPLPEYFHFSNTLDAFNRYFVNPYADHHMYEFLK
;
A
#
# COMPACT_ATOMS: atom_id res chain seq x y z
N MET A 1 -2.19 13.27 -4.61
CA MET A 1 -1.19 14.34 -4.34
C MET A 1 0.12 13.64 -4.04
N GLY A 2 0.85 13.25 -5.08
CA GLY A 2 2.11 12.51 -4.92
C GLY A 2 3.16 13.38 -4.24
N LEU A 3 3.93 12.81 -3.31
CA LEU A 3 5.16 13.41 -2.83
C LEU A 3 5.99 13.78 -4.06
N ILE A 4 6.17 15.07 -4.29
CA ILE A 4 6.98 15.62 -5.37
C ILE A 4 8.42 15.20 -5.09
N SER A 5 8.82 14.04 -5.64
CA SER A 5 10.24 13.83 -5.94
C SER A 5 10.60 14.96 -6.88
N THR A 6 11.56 15.79 -6.49
CA THR A 6 12.16 16.70 -7.46
C THR A 6 12.70 15.85 -8.59
N ASP A 7 12.29 16.15 -9.83
CA ASP A 7 12.81 15.46 -11.00
C ASP A 7 14.29 15.79 -11.14
N VAL A 8 15.13 14.94 -10.54
CA VAL A 8 16.58 15.02 -10.66
C VAL A 8 16.94 14.30 -11.96
N ALA A 9 17.56 15.02 -12.89
CA ALA A 9 18.08 14.42 -14.10
C ALA A 9 18.98 13.22 -13.75
N LEU A 10 18.84 12.10 -14.46
CA LEU A 10 19.60 10.87 -14.18
C LEU A 10 21.12 11.09 -14.14
N ALA A 11 21.63 12.05 -14.91
CA ALA A 11 23.05 12.43 -14.90
C ALA A 11 23.53 13.02 -13.55
N ASN A 12 22.61 13.57 -12.75
CA ASN A 12 22.87 14.13 -11.42
C ASN A 12 22.63 13.11 -10.29
N CYS A 13 22.09 11.93 -10.61
CA CYS A 13 21.89 10.87 -9.63
C CYS A 13 23.25 10.23 -9.26
N PRO A 14 23.48 9.90 -7.98
CA PRO A 14 24.70 9.21 -7.59
C PRO A 14 24.80 7.85 -8.26
N ILE A 15 26.01 7.48 -8.68
CA ILE A 15 26.27 6.16 -9.25
C ILE A 15 26.15 5.11 -8.14
N PHE A 16 25.18 4.20 -8.29
CA PHE A 16 24.99 3.08 -7.39
C PHE A 16 25.37 1.76 -8.07
N ARG A 17 26.40 1.07 -7.56
CA ARG A 17 26.89 -0.23 -8.08
C ARG A 17 26.90 -1.34 -7.03
N ARG A 18 26.23 -1.12 -5.89
CA ARG A 18 26.17 -2.10 -4.81
C ARG A 18 25.01 -3.07 -5.02
N ARG A 19 24.98 -4.13 -4.20
CA ARG A 19 23.91 -5.13 -4.23
C ARG A 19 22.62 -4.54 -3.65
N ILE A 20 21.49 -4.98 -4.21
CA ILE A 20 20.16 -4.77 -3.67
C ILE A 20 19.68 -6.12 -3.14
N ASN A 21 19.32 -6.18 -1.86
CA ASN A 21 18.72 -7.38 -1.27
C ASN A 21 17.20 -7.30 -1.44
N VAL A 22 16.58 -8.39 -1.90
CA VAL A 22 15.14 -8.47 -2.12
C VAL A 22 14.50 -9.37 -1.08
N TYR A 23 13.32 -8.98 -0.59
CA TYR A 23 12.54 -9.71 0.40
C TYR A 23 11.10 -9.92 -0.11
N HIS A 24 10.48 -11.03 0.32
CA HIS A 24 9.09 -11.35 -0.03
C HIS A 24 8.08 -11.02 1.07
N SER A 25 8.55 -10.47 2.19
CA SER A 25 7.69 -9.98 3.25
C SER A 25 8.41 -8.98 4.15
N ALA A 26 7.63 -8.13 4.80
CA ALA A 26 8.04 -7.26 5.88
C ALA A 26 7.12 -7.46 7.10
N VAL A 27 7.60 -7.06 8.27
CA VAL A 27 6.78 -7.02 9.49
C VAL A 27 6.55 -5.57 9.85
N ALA A 28 5.29 -5.12 9.82
CA ALA A 28 4.91 -3.83 10.37
C ALA A 28 4.60 -4.00 11.85
N ARG A 29 5.00 -3.02 12.67
CA ARG A 29 4.70 -2.96 14.10
C ARG A 29 4.07 -1.63 14.39
N PHE A 30 2.92 -1.65 15.06
CA PHE A 30 2.17 -0.44 15.35
C PHE A 30 1.48 -0.55 16.71
N TYR A 31 1.04 0.60 17.21
CA TYR A 31 0.38 0.72 18.49
C TYR A 31 -1.13 0.90 18.28
N ALA A 32 -1.94 0.04 18.90
CA ALA A 32 -3.39 0.09 18.88
C ALA A 32 -3.92 0.20 20.33
N PRO A 33 -4.19 1.43 20.83
CA PRO A 33 -4.47 1.66 22.25
C PRO A 33 -5.76 1.02 22.76
N SER A 34 -6.75 0.79 21.89
CA SER A 34 -8.08 0.33 22.32
C SER A 34 -8.15 -1.18 22.52
N ASP A 35 -7.12 -1.93 22.11
CA ASP A 35 -7.10 -3.38 22.20
C ASP A 35 -6.27 -3.82 23.41
N LEU A 36 -6.97 -4.33 24.45
CA LEU A 36 -6.43 -4.64 25.77
C LEU A 36 -5.61 -5.96 25.81
N GLY A 37 -5.39 -6.59 24.65
CA GLY A 37 -4.80 -7.91 24.49
C GLY A 37 -3.26 -7.96 24.45
N GLY A 38 -2.58 -7.62 25.56
CA GLY A 38 -1.17 -7.99 25.79
C GLY A 38 -0.08 -7.06 25.24
N ALA A 39 1.08 -7.03 25.93
CA ALA A 39 2.24 -6.14 25.72
C ALA A 39 1.93 -4.63 25.60
N GLY A 40 0.85 -4.18 26.24
CA GLY A 40 0.51 -2.76 26.34
C GLY A 40 -0.13 -2.14 25.09
N GLY A 41 -0.63 -2.93 24.13
CA GLY A 41 -1.27 -2.45 22.90
C GLY A 41 -0.35 -2.41 21.67
N MET A 42 0.78 -3.11 21.69
CA MET A 42 1.72 -3.20 20.55
C MET A 42 1.42 -4.44 19.69
N TYR A 43 1.20 -4.24 18.40
CA TYR A 43 0.85 -5.27 17.44
C TYR A 43 1.91 -5.44 16.35
N SER A 44 1.90 -6.61 15.74
CA SER A 44 2.74 -6.90 14.58
C SER A 44 2.00 -7.70 13.54
N GLU A 45 2.08 -7.28 12.30
CA GLU A 45 1.50 -7.96 11.15
C GLU A 45 2.59 -8.26 10.11
N ARG A 46 2.36 -9.28 9.28
CA ARG A 46 3.28 -9.63 8.19
C ARG A 46 2.67 -9.27 6.85
N ILE A 47 3.24 -8.27 6.19
CA ILE A 47 2.91 -7.81 4.84
C ILE A 47 3.75 -8.60 3.84
N ARG A 48 3.13 -9.09 2.76
CA ARG A 48 3.77 -9.95 1.76
C ARG A 48 3.83 -9.31 0.38
N SER A 49 4.92 -9.62 -0.31
CA SER A 49 5.13 -9.31 -1.71
C SER A 49 5.89 -10.46 -2.36
N ASN A 50 5.17 -11.55 -2.61
CA ASN A 50 5.72 -12.78 -3.16
C ASN A 50 5.34 -12.91 -4.65
N PRO A 51 6.31 -12.98 -5.59
CA PRO A 51 6.02 -13.12 -7.01
C PRO A 51 5.40 -14.49 -7.37
N ASN A 52 5.58 -15.51 -6.52
CA ASN A 52 4.98 -16.83 -6.72
C ASN A 52 4.48 -17.41 -5.39
N TRP A 53 3.18 -17.26 -5.17
CA TRP A 53 2.41 -17.75 -4.04
C TRP A 53 1.32 -18.69 -4.56
N HIS A 54 1.56 -19.99 -4.47
CA HIS A 54 0.66 -21.04 -5.01
C HIS A 54 0.31 -20.86 -6.50
N GLY A 55 1.28 -20.45 -7.33
CA GLY A 55 1.11 -20.33 -8.79
C GLY A 55 0.71 -18.94 -9.29
N TYR A 56 0.55 -17.95 -8.41
CA TYR A 56 0.25 -16.57 -8.78
C TYR A 56 0.97 -15.57 -7.85
N ALA A 57 1.08 -14.31 -8.24
CA ALA A 57 1.70 -13.30 -7.39
C ALA A 57 0.78 -12.88 -6.23
N ARG A 58 1.34 -12.79 -5.01
CA ARG A 58 0.68 -12.20 -3.84
C ARG A 58 1.37 -10.89 -3.49
N ARG A 59 0.66 -9.78 -3.74
CA ARG A 59 1.13 -8.41 -3.49
C ARG A 59 0.11 -7.74 -2.57
N ASP A 60 0.40 -7.74 -1.28
CA ASP A 60 -0.50 -7.17 -0.28
C ASP A 60 -0.59 -5.63 -0.46
N THR A 61 -1.75 -5.08 -0.13
CA THR A 61 -2.01 -3.63 -0.06
C THR A 61 -1.75 -3.12 1.35
N VAL A 62 -1.35 -1.86 1.48
CA VAL A 62 -0.94 -1.24 2.74
C VAL A 62 -1.41 0.20 2.83
N LEU A 63 -1.62 0.68 4.06
CA LEU A 63 -1.73 2.10 4.40
C LEU A 63 -0.32 2.69 4.52
N ILE A 64 -0.10 3.82 3.86
CA ILE A 64 1.19 4.53 3.84
C ILE A 64 0.95 5.96 4.30
N ASP A 65 1.68 6.38 5.32
CA ASP A 65 1.68 7.76 5.79
C ASP A 65 2.45 8.66 4.81
N VAL A 66 1.73 9.60 4.21
CA VAL A 66 2.26 10.63 3.31
C VAL A 66 2.11 12.04 3.90
N ASN A 67 1.69 12.16 5.16
CA ASN A 67 1.45 13.44 5.85
C ASN A 67 0.51 14.39 5.08
N GLY A 68 -0.53 13.82 4.45
CA GLY A 68 -1.51 14.55 3.66
C GLY A 68 -2.75 15.01 4.44
N PRO A 69 -3.61 15.86 3.85
CA PRO A 69 -4.84 16.32 4.49
C PRO A 69 -6.02 15.33 4.34
N VAL A 70 -6.00 14.49 3.31
CA VAL A 70 -7.08 13.53 3.00
C VAL A 70 -6.80 12.22 3.70
N MET A 71 -7.86 11.53 4.15
CA MET A 71 -7.77 10.19 4.74
C MET A 71 -6.73 10.11 5.88
N ARG A 72 -6.72 11.15 6.74
CA ARG A 72 -5.80 11.28 7.88
C ARG A 72 -4.31 11.23 7.50
N GLY A 73 -4.00 11.65 6.27
CA GLY A 73 -2.64 11.64 5.74
C GLY A 73 -2.17 10.27 5.26
N LEU A 74 -3.06 9.28 5.20
CA LEU A 74 -2.78 7.95 4.70
C LEU A 74 -3.19 7.83 3.23
N VAL A 75 -2.42 7.07 2.47
CA VAL A 75 -2.71 6.68 1.09
C VAL A 75 -2.47 5.18 0.94
N ILE A 76 -3.18 4.54 0.02
CA ILE A 76 -3.06 3.11 -0.21
C ILE A 76 -1.95 2.81 -1.22
N GLY A 77 -1.09 1.85 -0.90
CA GLY A 77 -0.10 1.31 -1.84
C GLY A 77 -0.22 -0.20 -1.96
N ARG A 78 -0.10 -0.75 -3.17
CA ARG A 78 0.12 -2.19 -3.38
C ARG A 78 1.60 -2.46 -3.45
N VAL A 79 2.11 -3.31 -2.56
CA VAL A 79 3.55 -3.56 -2.45
C VAL A 79 4.01 -4.52 -3.54
N LEU A 80 4.82 -4.03 -4.48
CA LEU A 80 5.40 -4.79 -5.58
C LEU A 80 6.75 -5.41 -5.25
N LEU A 81 7.50 -4.85 -4.31
CA LEU A 81 8.82 -5.35 -3.92
C LEU A 81 9.19 -4.81 -2.55
N PHE A 82 9.74 -5.65 -1.67
CA PHE A 82 10.53 -5.18 -0.53
C PHE A 82 12.00 -5.34 -0.87
N PHE A 83 12.80 -4.32 -0.58
CA PHE A 83 14.23 -4.37 -0.83
C PHE A 83 15.03 -3.52 0.15
N SER A 84 16.31 -3.82 0.28
CA SER A 84 17.25 -3.01 1.03
C SER A 84 18.56 -2.83 0.29
N PHE A 85 19.24 -1.72 0.57
CA PHE A 85 20.54 -1.43 0.02
C PHE A 85 21.32 -0.50 0.94
N THR A 86 22.65 -0.55 0.87
CA THR A 86 23.53 0.32 1.65
C THR A 86 24.20 1.34 0.73
N PHE A 87 23.99 2.62 1.00
CA PHE A 87 24.60 3.73 0.27
C PHE A 87 25.19 4.76 1.23
N SER A 88 26.44 5.18 0.99
CA SER A 88 27.19 6.09 1.89
C SER A 88 27.11 5.69 3.37
N ASP A 89 27.38 4.40 3.64
CA ASP A 89 27.34 3.78 4.98
C ASP A 89 26.01 3.90 5.73
N ARG A 90 24.91 4.09 4.99
CA ARG A 90 23.54 4.06 5.52
C ARG A 90 22.74 2.95 4.86
N ASP A 91 22.00 2.22 5.69
CA ASP A 91 21.07 1.19 5.23
C ASP A 91 19.71 1.80 4.93
N TYR A 92 19.21 1.53 3.73
CA TYR A 92 17.89 1.93 3.26
C TYR A 92 17.03 0.69 3.15
N LYS A 93 15.88 0.69 3.85
CA LYS A 93 14.84 -0.34 3.74
C LYS A 93 13.63 0.28 3.05
N CYS A 94 13.23 -0.32 1.94
CA CYS A 94 12.30 0.28 1.01
C CYS A 94 11.24 -0.71 0.55
N ALA A 95 10.11 -0.15 0.13
CA ALA A 95 9.09 -0.85 -0.62
C ALA A 95 8.88 -0.13 -1.96
N LEU A 96 8.82 -0.88 -3.06
CA LEU A 96 8.27 -0.40 -4.32
C LEU A 96 6.76 -0.58 -4.26
N VAL A 97 6.00 0.49 -4.46
CA VAL A 97 4.54 0.47 -4.38
C VAL A 97 3.90 1.02 -5.64
N ARG A 98 2.72 0.50 -5.96
CA ARG A 98 1.77 1.10 -6.90
C ARG A 98 0.70 1.83 -6.09
N TRP A 99 0.39 3.07 -6.44
CA TRP A 99 -0.53 3.90 -5.68
C TRP A 99 -2.01 3.66 -6.00
N PHE A 100 -2.83 3.79 -4.96
CA PHE A 100 -4.28 3.92 -5.02
C PHE A 100 -4.64 5.17 -4.22
N VAL A 101 -5.23 6.16 -4.89
CA VAL A 101 -5.49 7.49 -4.33
C VAL A 101 -6.98 7.69 -4.04
N PRO A 102 -7.35 8.42 -2.97
CA PRO A 102 -8.75 8.76 -2.70
C PRO A 102 -9.40 9.49 -3.88
N VAL A 103 -10.63 9.08 -4.24
CA VAL A 103 -11.43 9.71 -5.30
C VAL A 103 -12.02 11.05 -4.85
N GLY A 104 -12.17 11.25 -3.54
CA GLY A 104 -12.69 12.48 -2.93
C GLY A 104 -12.02 12.77 -1.59
N ASP A 105 -12.53 13.78 -0.88
CA ASP A 105 -12.04 14.26 0.41
C ASP A 105 -12.83 13.73 1.62
N ALA A 106 -13.85 12.89 1.38
CA ALA A 106 -14.65 12.25 2.41
C ALA A 106 -14.96 10.78 2.06
N PRO A 107 -15.30 9.94 3.06
CA PRO A 107 -15.84 8.61 2.83
C PRO A 107 -17.15 8.64 2.04
N ASP A 108 -17.44 7.53 1.36
CA ASP A 108 -18.71 7.32 0.69
C ASP A 108 -19.89 7.40 1.70
N PRO A 109 -20.95 8.16 1.41
CA PRO A 109 -22.01 8.42 2.37
C PRO A 109 -22.88 7.20 2.70
N ASP A 110 -22.98 6.23 1.78
CA ASP A 110 -23.83 5.06 1.95
C ASP A 110 -23.11 3.95 2.74
N THR A 111 -21.82 3.77 2.50
CA THR A 111 -21.00 2.71 3.10
C THR A 111 -20.13 3.16 4.27
N GLY A 112 -19.84 4.46 4.37
CA GLY A 112 -18.86 5.03 5.30
C GLY A 112 -17.41 4.66 4.98
N MET A 113 -17.14 4.06 3.82
CA MET A 113 -15.80 3.60 3.42
C MET A 113 -15.12 4.62 2.49
N TRP A 114 -13.81 4.75 2.57
CA TRP A 114 -13.05 5.52 1.58
C TRP A 114 -13.08 4.79 0.23
N VAL A 115 -13.27 5.55 -0.85
CA VAL A 115 -13.14 5.04 -2.22
C VAL A 115 -11.82 5.50 -2.79
N VAL A 116 -11.02 4.55 -3.29
CA VAL A 116 -9.74 4.80 -3.93
C VAL A 116 -9.72 4.26 -5.35
N GLU A 117 -8.90 4.86 -6.20
CA GLU A 117 -8.64 4.40 -7.57
C GLU A 117 -7.14 4.29 -7.84
N PRO A 118 -6.70 3.37 -8.72
CA PRO A 118 -5.29 3.28 -9.10
C PRO A 118 -4.80 4.62 -9.69
N GLU A 119 -3.73 5.18 -9.14
CA GLU A 119 -3.14 6.39 -9.70
C GLU A 119 -2.37 6.03 -10.97
N LEU A 120 -2.59 6.79 -12.04
CA LEU A 120 -1.93 6.61 -13.34
C LEU A 120 -1.04 7.80 -13.65
N GLN A 121 0.16 7.53 -14.15
CA GLN A 121 1.01 8.52 -14.80
C GLN A 121 0.85 8.36 -16.33
N GLY A 122 -0.04 9.16 -16.90
CA GLY A 122 -0.47 8.97 -18.29
C GLY A 122 -1.32 7.70 -18.43
N ARG A 123 -0.76 6.64 -19.04
CA ARG A 123 -1.41 5.33 -19.19
C ARG A 123 -0.83 4.24 -18.30
N GLU A 124 0.28 4.53 -17.62
CA GLU A 124 0.99 3.56 -16.80
C GLU A 124 0.64 3.73 -15.32
N PRO A 125 0.71 2.66 -14.51
CA PRO A 125 0.58 2.78 -13.06
C PRO A 125 1.62 3.72 -12.46
N SER A 126 1.17 4.62 -11.58
CA SER A 126 2.05 5.44 -10.76
C SER A 126 2.78 4.57 -9.74
N LEU A 127 4.11 4.55 -9.82
CA LEU A 127 4.99 3.78 -8.94
C LEU A 127 5.86 4.72 -8.11
N ALA A 128 6.12 4.33 -6.86
CA ALA A 128 7.10 5.02 -6.02
C ALA A 128 7.87 4.05 -5.13
N ILE A 129 9.06 4.51 -4.72
CA ILE A 129 9.83 3.89 -3.64
C ILE A 129 9.49 4.63 -2.36
N VAL A 130 8.95 3.91 -1.39
CA VAL A 130 8.70 4.43 -0.03
C VAL A 130 9.66 3.80 0.96
N LYS A 131 9.98 4.54 2.01
CA LYS A 131 10.66 3.95 3.17
C LYS A 131 9.70 2.98 3.85
N ILE A 132 10.24 1.87 4.34
CA ILE A 132 9.42 0.85 5.00
C ILE A 132 8.71 1.40 6.26
N ASP A 133 9.33 2.38 6.93
CA ASP A 133 8.79 3.01 8.15
C ASP A 133 7.56 3.89 7.88
N ALA A 134 7.27 4.23 6.62
CA ALA A 134 6.05 4.95 6.25
C ALA A 134 4.84 4.01 6.12
N VAL A 135 5.06 2.69 6.11
CA VAL A 135 4.00 1.69 6.02
C VAL A 135 3.37 1.50 7.40
N ALA A 136 2.12 1.89 7.56
CA ALA A 136 1.41 1.84 8.83
C ALA A 136 0.90 0.43 9.13
N CYS A 137 0.10 -0.14 8.23
CA CYS A 137 -0.41 -1.50 8.31
C CYS A 137 -0.90 -2.01 6.94
N ALA A 138 -1.34 -3.26 6.88
CA ALA A 138 -1.98 -3.86 5.72
C ALA A 138 -3.36 -3.24 5.52
N ALA A 139 -3.74 -3.10 4.26
CA ALA A 139 -5.03 -2.58 3.87
C ALA A 139 -5.82 -3.63 3.10
N HIS A 140 -7.12 -3.70 3.34
CA HIS A 140 -8.03 -4.55 2.58
C HIS A 140 -8.86 -3.71 1.61
N LEU A 141 -8.82 -4.08 0.32
CA LEU A 141 -9.57 -3.43 -0.75
C LEU A 141 -10.67 -4.34 -1.27
N ILE A 142 -11.86 -3.77 -1.48
CA ILE A 142 -13.01 -4.43 -2.11
C ILE A 142 -13.30 -3.72 -3.43
N GLY A 143 -13.41 -4.45 -4.54
CA GLY A 143 -13.75 -3.85 -5.84
C GLY A 143 -15.12 -3.18 -5.81
N VAL A 144 -15.21 -1.96 -6.37
CA VAL A 144 -16.50 -1.32 -6.62
C VAL A 144 -17.09 -1.93 -7.88
N TYR A 145 -18.18 -2.67 -7.72
CA TYR A 145 -18.82 -3.38 -8.82
C TYR A 145 -19.59 -2.42 -9.74
N GLY A 146 -19.47 -2.67 -11.04
CA GLY A 146 -20.33 -2.06 -12.04
C GLY A 146 -21.63 -2.85 -12.24
N PRO A 147 -22.43 -2.49 -13.25
CA PRO A 147 -23.68 -3.18 -13.56
C PRO A 147 -23.48 -4.58 -14.17
N ALA A 148 -22.27 -4.87 -14.67
CA ALA A 148 -21.96 -6.15 -15.27
C ALA A 148 -21.57 -7.19 -14.20
N PRO A 149 -22.04 -8.45 -14.33
CA PRO A 149 -21.59 -9.52 -13.45
C PRO A 149 -20.11 -9.82 -13.66
N LEU A 150 -19.45 -10.32 -12.61
CA LEU A 150 -18.11 -10.90 -12.77
C LEU A 150 -18.19 -12.16 -13.65
N PRO A 151 -17.18 -12.42 -14.50
CA PRO A 151 -17.07 -13.69 -15.22
C PRO A 151 -17.11 -14.88 -14.26
N GLU A 152 -17.75 -15.99 -14.66
CA GLU A 152 -17.88 -17.21 -13.84
C GLU A 152 -16.53 -17.75 -13.35
N TYR A 153 -15.51 -17.65 -14.20
CA TYR A 153 -14.15 -18.11 -13.91
C TYR A 153 -13.20 -16.95 -13.53
N PHE A 154 -13.74 -15.88 -12.94
CA PHE A 154 -12.92 -14.78 -12.45
C PHE A 154 -11.98 -15.25 -11.34
N HIS A 155 -10.68 -15.21 -11.62
CA HIS A 155 -9.68 -15.62 -10.64
C HIS A 155 -9.42 -14.50 -9.62
N PHE A 156 -9.54 -14.82 -8.32
CA PHE A 156 -9.42 -13.85 -7.23
C PHE A 156 -8.07 -13.11 -7.19
N SER A 157 -7.00 -13.66 -7.78
CA SER A 157 -5.70 -12.96 -7.86
C SER A 157 -5.75 -11.69 -8.71
N ASN A 158 -6.75 -11.57 -9.58
CA ASN A 158 -6.91 -10.45 -10.51
C ASN A 158 -7.74 -9.32 -9.89
N THR A 159 -8.32 -9.50 -8.70
CA THR A 159 -9.18 -8.52 -8.02
C THR A 159 -8.54 -7.14 -7.95
N LEU A 160 -7.26 -7.04 -7.59
CA LEU A 160 -6.56 -5.74 -7.45
C LEU A 160 -6.19 -5.07 -8.78
N ASP A 161 -6.51 -5.69 -9.92
CA ASP A 161 -6.25 -5.17 -11.27
C ASP A 161 -7.53 -5.08 -12.12
N ALA A 162 -8.65 -5.66 -11.66
CA ALA A 162 -9.87 -5.80 -12.47
C ALA A 162 -10.87 -4.64 -12.33
N PHE A 163 -10.76 -3.80 -11.29
CA PHE A 163 -11.72 -2.73 -11.02
C PHE A 163 -11.08 -1.36 -11.17
N ASN A 164 -11.88 -0.38 -11.56
CA ASN A 164 -11.45 1.01 -11.65
C ASN A 164 -11.37 1.67 -10.27
N ARG A 165 -12.17 1.19 -9.31
CA ARG A 165 -12.29 1.76 -7.97
C ARG A 165 -12.43 0.66 -6.93
N TYR A 166 -12.03 0.99 -5.71
CA TYR A 166 -12.04 0.09 -4.57
C TYR A 166 -12.52 0.80 -3.33
N PHE A 167 -13.36 0.13 -2.53
CA PHE A 167 -13.60 0.51 -1.15
C PHE A 167 -12.44 0.05 -0.28
N VAL A 168 -11.93 0.94 0.57
CA VAL A 168 -11.03 0.59 1.67
C VAL A 168 -11.91 0.09 2.80
N ASN A 169 -11.78 -1.19 3.18
CA ASN A 169 -12.69 -1.82 4.15
C ASN A 169 -12.15 -1.76 5.58
N PRO A 170 -12.41 -0.70 6.38
CA PRO A 170 -11.85 -0.55 7.72
C PRO A 170 -12.26 -1.68 8.67
N TYR A 171 -13.29 -2.46 8.33
CA TYR A 171 -13.84 -3.52 9.19
C TYR A 171 -13.16 -4.87 9.01
N ALA A 172 -12.25 -5.01 8.03
CA ALA A 172 -11.50 -6.24 7.83
C ALA A 172 -10.47 -6.49 8.95
N ASP A 173 -10.03 -5.42 9.60
CA ASP A 173 -9.03 -5.44 10.65
C ASP A 173 -9.34 -4.30 11.64
N HIS A 174 -9.47 -4.62 12.93
CA HIS A 174 -9.71 -3.65 14.00
C HIS A 174 -8.69 -2.51 13.98
N HIS A 175 -7.44 -2.81 13.63
CA HIS A 175 -6.38 -1.81 13.58
C HIS A 175 -6.55 -0.84 12.42
N MET A 176 -6.99 -1.33 11.25
CA MET A 176 -7.27 -0.45 10.13
C MET A 176 -8.44 0.50 10.43
N TYR A 177 -9.42 0.04 11.21
CA TYR A 177 -10.49 0.90 11.71
C TYR A 177 -9.95 2.06 12.56
N GLU A 178 -9.01 1.79 13.48
CA GLU A 178 -8.39 2.84 14.29
C GLU A 178 -7.58 3.86 13.47
N PHE A 179 -6.89 3.42 12.42
CA PHE A 179 -6.14 4.31 11.54
C PHE A 179 -7.03 5.24 10.70
N LEU A 180 -8.24 4.79 10.35
CA LEU A 180 -9.11 5.51 9.42
C LEU A 180 -10.25 6.29 10.08
N LYS A 181 -10.58 5.99 11.34
CA LYS A 181 -11.67 6.65 12.08
C LYS A 181 -11.26 7.98 12.67
#